data_AF-A0A2K4DH59-F1
#
_entry.id   AF-A0A2K4DH59-F1
#
_cell.length_a   1.000
_cell.length_b   1.000
_cell.length_c   1.000
_cell.angle_alpha   90.00
_cell.angle_beta   90.00
_cell.angle_gamma   90.00
#
_symmetry.space_group_name_H-M   'P 1'
#
loop_
_entity.id
_entity.type
_entity.pdbx_description
1 polymer ?
#
loop_
_entity_poly.entity_id
_entity_poly.type
_entity_poly.pdbx_seq_one_letter_code
_entity_poly.pdbx_strand_id
1 'polypeptide(L)' 'MRKHYTFKLKAFISPYTLMIFMIYLSLIAFYTTQFGLKLKTIQNINNYYDRTIIEKFEKGD' A
#
# COMPACT_ATOMS: atom_id res chain seq x y z
N MET A 1 -32.81 7.19 32.22
CA MET A 1 -32.50 7.32 30.78
C MET A 1 -31.25 8.18 30.62
N ARG A 2 -30.17 7.63 30.06
CA ARG A 2 -28.87 8.30 29.90
C ARG A 2 -28.97 9.26 28.71
N LYS A 3 -28.85 10.58 28.94
CA LYS A 3 -28.89 11.59 27.86
C LYS A 3 -27.63 11.44 27.01
N HIS A 4 -27.79 10.95 25.78
CA HIS A 4 -26.71 10.93 24.79
C HIS A 4 -26.57 12.33 24.20
N TYR A 5 -25.52 13.04 24.60
CA TYR A 5 -25.13 14.31 23.98
C TYR A 5 -24.37 13.98 22.69
N THR A 6 -25.09 13.85 21.57
CA THR A 6 -24.44 13.91 20.27
C THR A 6 -24.01 15.35 20.04
N PHE A 7 -22.71 15.60 20.12
CA PHE A 7 -22.13 16.90 19.89
C PHE A 7 -22.35 17.27 18.42
N LYS A 8 -23.38 18.08 18.12
CA LYS A 8 -23.69 18.60 16.78
C LYS A 8 -22.67 19.69 16.40
N LEU A 9 -21.40 19.34 16.28
CA LEU A 9 -20.42 20.21 15.64
C LEU A 9 -20.64 20.08 14.12
N LYS A 10 -21.02 21.17 13.44
CA LYS A 10 -20.82 21.26 11.99
C LYS A 10 -19.31 21.22 11.77
N ALA A 11 -18.76 20.03 11.56
CA ALA A 11 -17.34 19.84 11.31
C ALA A 11 -17.02 20.40 9.93
N PHE A 12 -16.71 21.70 9.88
CA PHE A 12 -16.19 22.34 8.68
C PHE A 12 -14.68 22.14 8.66
N ILE A 13 -14.21 21.26 7.78
CA ILE A 13 -12.79 21.14 7.48
C ILE A 13 -12.47 22.26 6.50
N SER A 14 -11.51 23.11 6.85
CA SER A 14 -11.11 24.19 5.95
C SER A 14 -10.56 23.60 4.64
N PRO A 15 -10.81 24.22 3.47
CA PRO A 15 -10.25 23.75 2.19
C PRO A 15 -8.73 23.60 2.22
N TYR A 16 -8.03 24.46 2.97
CA TYR A 16 -6.59 24.38 3.16
C TYR A 16 -6.16 23.12 3.93
N THR A 17 -6.85 22.80 5.03
CA THR A 17 -6.60 21.57 5.80
C THR A 17 -6.87 20.32 4.95
N LEU A 18 -7.95 20.35 4.15
CA LEU A 18 -8.28 19.27 3.22
C LEU A 18 -7.19 19.07 2.15
N MET A 19 -6.66 20.16 1.61
CA MET A 19 -5.58 20.12 0.61
C MET A 19 -4.32 19.47 1.18
N ILE A 20 -3.87 19.88 2.37
CA ILE A 20 -2.72 19.28 3.04
C ILE A 20 -2.98 17.79 3.31
N PHE A 21 -4.17 17.45 3.82
CA PHE A 21 -4.55 16.07 4.07
C PHE A 21 -4.49 15.19 2.82
N MET A 22 -4.98 15.70 1.69
CA MET A 22 -4.92 15.00 0.40
C MET A 22 -3.49 14.80 -0.10
N ILE A 23 -2.60 15.78 0.11
CA ILE A 23 -1.18 15.63 -0.23
C ILE A 23 -0.55 14.50 0.59
N TYR A 24 -0.81 14.46 1.90
CA TYR A 24 -0.33 13.37 2.77
C TYR A 24 -0.87 12.01 2.32
N LEU A 25 -2.16 11.91 2.00
CA LEU A 25 -2.74 10.67 1.49
C LEU A 25 -2.10 10.23 0.17
N SER A 26 -1.86 11.17 -0.74
CA SER A 26 -1.20 10.90 -2.02
C SER A 26 0.21 10.34 -1.83
N LEU A 27 0.98 10.93 -0.91
CA LEU A 27 2.32 10.43 -0.59
C LEU A 27 2.26 9.01 -0.03
N ILE A 28 1.37 8.74 0.93
CA ILE A 28 1.22 7.40 1.51
C ILE A 28 0.83 6.38 0.45
N ALA A 29 -0.15 6.71 -0.41
CA ALA A 29 -0.60 5.85 -1.49
C ALA A 29 0.52 5.56 -2.50
N PHE A 30 1.29 6.59 -2.86
CA PHE A 30 2.42 6.45 -3.77
C PHE A 30 3.49 5.52 -3.19
N TYR A 31 3.93 5.76 -1.96
CA TYR A 31 4.92 4.91 -1.28
C TYR A 31 4.45 3.47 -1.14
N THR A 32 3.19 3.26 -0.76
CA THR A 32 2.59 1.92 -0.63
C THR A 32 2.57 1.19 -1.97
N THR A 33 2.19 1.89 -3.04
CA THR A 33 2.17 1.33 -4.40
C THR A 33 3.57 0.95 -4.87
N GLN A 34 4.55 1.84 -4.69
CA GLN A 34 5.95 1.59 -5.04
C GLN A 34 6.52 0.39 -4.27
N PHE A 35 6.24 0.30 -2.97
CA PHE A 35 6.66 -0.83 -2.16
C PHE A 35 6.05 -2.15 -2.64
N GLY A 36 4.73 -2.16 -2.90
CA GLY A 36 4.04 -3.33 -3.44
C GLY A 36 4.58 -3.80 -4.78
N LEU A 37 4.89 -2.87 -5.68
CA LEU A 37 5.52 -3.18 -6.98
C LEU A 37 6.91 -3.81 -6.79
N LYS A 38 7.77 -3.22 -5.94
CA LYS A 38 9.09 -3.76 -5.65
C LYS A 38 9.03 -5.18 -5.08
N LEU A 39 8.11 -5.42 -4.14
CA LEU A 39 7.92 -6.73 -3.54
C LEU A 39 7.50 -7.77 -4.60
N LYS A 40 6.52 -7.44 -5.44
CA LYS A 40 6.08 -8.33 -6.53
C LYS A 40 7.20 -8.62 -7.52
N THR A 41 8.02 -7.62 -7.85
CA THR A 41 9.17 -7.79 -8.74
C THR A 41 10.18 -8.77 -8.14
N ILE A 42 10.55 -8.59 -6.87
CA ILE A 42 11.49 -9.50 -6.18
C ILE A 42 10.93 -10.92 -6.14
N GLN A 43 9.64 -11.07 -5.81
CA GLN A 43 9.00 -12.38 -5.77
C GLN A 43 8.97 -13.05 -7.14
N ASN A 44 8.70 -12.30 -8.21
CA ASN A 44 8.71 -12.84 -9.56
C ASN A 44 10.12 -13.28 -9.98
N ILE A 45 11.14 -12.49 -9.63
CA ILE A 45 12.54 -12.83 -9.87
C ILE A 45 12.91 -14.11 -9.13
N ASN A 46 12.59 -14.22 -7.84
CA ASN A 46 12.86 -15.42 -7.04
C ASN A 46 12.18 -16.65 -7.66
N ASN A 47 10.88 -16.56 -7.96
CA ASN A 47 10.15 -17.67 -8.58
C ASN A 47 10.74 -18.07 -9.94
N TYR A 48 11.20 -17.11 -10.73
CA TYR A 48 11.82 -17.39 -12.02
C TYR A 48 13.14 -18.15 -11.86
N TYR A 49 14.01 -17.69 -10.95
CA TYR A 49 15.27 -18.36 -10.69
C TYR A 49 15.09 -19.72 -10.04
N ASP A 50 14.18 -19.87 -9.07
CA ASP A 50 13.88 -21.16 -8.44
C ASP A 50 13.43 -22.19 -9.49
N ARG A 51 12.54 -21.80 -10.41
CA ARG A 51 12.12 -22.66 -11.53
C ARG A 51 13.29 -23.02 -12.44
N THR A 52 14.10 -22.03 -12.80
CA THR A 52 15.25 -22.24 -13.71
C THR A 52 16.28 -23.18 -13.07
N ILE A 53 16.52 -23.03 -11.76
CA ILE A 53 17.42 -23.88 -10.99
C ILE A 53 16.88 -25.30 -10.96
N ILE A 54 15.61 -25.49 -10.59
CA ILE A 54 14.96 -26.81 -10.56
C ILE A 54 15.04 -27.47 -11.94
N GLU A 55 14.69 -26.76 -13.01
CA GLU A 55 14.78 -27.30 -14.37
C GLU A 55 16.20 -27.72 -14.76
N LYS A 56 17.23 -26.96 -14.36
CA LYS A 56 18.63 -27.34 -14.63
C LYS A 56 19.06 -28.56 -13.82
N PHE A 57 18.66 -28.65 -12.56
CA PHE A 57 18.94 -29.82 -11.72
C PHE A 57 18.20 -31.08 -12.18
N GLU A 58 16.95 -30.95 -12.63
CA GLU A 58 16.14 -32.07 -13.14
C GLU A 58 16.59 -32.55 -14.53
N LYS A 59 17.11 -31.65 -15.37
CA LYS A 59 17.63 -32.00 -16.70
C LYS A 59 19.01 -32.67 -16.67
N GLY A 60 19.66 -32.74 -15.50
CA GLY A 60 20.89 -33.50 -15.29
C GLY A 60 22.03 -33.09 -16.22
N ASP A 61 22.57 -31.88 -16.02
CA ASP A 61 23.99 -31.62 -16.29
C ASP A 61 24.86 -32.20 -15.17
#